data_AF-A0ABD1CQC1-F1
#
_entry.id   AF-A0ABD1CQC1-F1
#
_cell.length_a   1.000
_cell.length_b   1.000
_cell.length_c   1.000
_cell.angle_alpha   90.00
_cell.angle_beta   90.00
_cell.angle_gamma   90.00
#
_symmetry.space_group_name_H-M   'P 1'
#
loop_
_entity.id
_entity.type
_entity.pdbx_description
1 polymer ?
#
loop_
_entity_poly.entity_id
_entity_poly.type
_entity_poly.pdbx_seq_one_letter_code
_entity_poly.pdbx_strand_id
1 'polypeptide(L)'
;MLRRQKLVQKFRLVVKYSNGQHRFCGRAGRFPHCPHRSGGNTKLAGRTPTCPPRRKKQEPKEKPTLISECPVKHDESDINPLNMMPPMNQNPAPDQPFALPKDRQVSSIPKVTEDGKQEFWVYPSQQMFWNAMLRKGWRWQKDDITPKDMGDIIKIHNANNEQAWQEVLKWEALHARECGNPKLKSFGGKATEYSPRARIRSWMGYELPFDRHDWIVDRCGKDVRYIIDYYDGGMVDEKYKFALLDVRPAMDSPENVWDRMKVAYMRWKFELQGKFKEDTNTN
;
A
#
# COMPACT_ATOMS: atom_id res chain seq x y z
N MET A 1 22.79 -0.86 -11.81
CA MET A 1 22.35 -1.27 -10.46
C MET A 1 21.87 -0.09 -9.61
N LEU A 2 22.70 0.95 -9.37
CA LEU A 2 22.39 2.09 -8.48
C LEU A 2 21.09 2.86 -8.83
N ARG A 3 20.85 3.14 -10.13
CA ARG A 3 19.61 3.81 -10.58
C ARG A 3 18.35 2.97 -10.28
N ARG A 4 18.44 1.65 -10.41
CA ARG A 4 17.33 0.71 -10.12
C ARG A 4 16.99 0.69 -8.63
N GLN A 5 18.00 0.69 -7.78
CA GLN A 5 17.81 0.76 -6.33
C GLN A 5 17.17 2.09 -5.91
N LYS A 6 17.63 3.23 -6.45
CA LYS A 6 17.02 4.54 -6.18
C LYS A 6 15.55 4.59 -6.62
N LEU A 7 15.21 4.00 -7.76
CA LEU A 7 13.84 3.96 -8.25
C LEU A 7 12.92 3.14 -7.33
N VAL A 8 13.37 1.96 -6.89
CA VAL A 8 12.59 1.15 -5.95
C VAL A 8 12.47 1.81 -4.59
N GLN A 9 13.50 2.51 -4.12
CA GLN A 9 13.42 3.30 -2.91
C GLN A 9 12.37 4.42 -3.03
N LYS A 10 12.30 5.09 -4.19
CA LYS A 10 11.25 6.07 -4.49
C LYS A 10 9.87 5.42 -4.52
N PHE A 11 9.71 4.28 -5.20
CA PHE A 11 8.47 3.51 -5.19
C PHE A 11 8.02 3.15 -3.75
N ARG A 12 8.95 2.66 -2.93
CA ARG A 12 8.68 2.34 -1.51
C ARG A 12 8.24 3.58 -0.75
N LEU A 13 8.91 4.70 -0.93
CA LEU A 13 8.57 5.96 -0.27
C LEU A 13 7.15 6.40 -0.64
N VAL A 14 6.82 6.34 -1.93
CA VAL A 14 5.50 6.66 -2.50
C VAL A 14 4.41 5.76 -1.88
N VAL A 15 4.61 4.45 -1.84
CA VAL A 15 3.63 3.51 -1.26
C VAL A 15 3.52 3.65 0.26
N LYS A 16 4.64 3.69 0.98
CA LYS A 16 4.67 3.88 2.44
C LYS A 16 4.00 5.18 2.85
N TYR A 17 4.21 6.28 2.12
CA TYR A 17 3.58 7.56 2.40
C TYR A 17 2.09 7.56 2.10
N SER A 18 1.69 7.01 0.94
CA SER A 18 0.29 6.78 0.57
C SER A 18 -0.47 6.03 1.67
N ASN A 19 0.20 5.13 2.38
CA ASN A 19 -0.36 4.27 3.42
C ASN A 19 -0.20 4.83 4.85
N GLY A 20 0.64 5.86 5.04
CA GLY A 20 1.20 6.25 6.34
C GLY A 20 0.59 7.50 6.98
N GLN A 21 -0.48 8.09 6.43
CA GLN A 21 -1.06 9.34 6.94
C GLN A 21 -1.62 9.27 8.38
N HIS A 22 -1.58 8.13 9.08
CA HIS A 22 -1.95 8.04 10.50
C HIS A 22 -0.79 7.87 11.49
N ARG A 23 0.49 7.90 11.06
CA ARG A 23 1.63 7.71 12.01
C ARG A 23 2.71 8.79 12.03
N PHE A 24 2.61 9.84 11.21
CA PHE A 24 3.52 10.99 11.28
C PHE A 24 2.90 12.19 12.01
N CYS A 25 2.31 11.96 13.19
CA CYS A 25 2.05 13.02 14.14
C CYS A 25 2.31 12.47 15.54
N GLY A 26 3.59 12.31 15.92
CA GLY A 26 3.93 11.78 17.24
C GLY A 26 5.31 11.17 17.37
N ARG A 27 6.36 11.92 16.99
CA ARG A 27 7.68 11.85 17.63
C ARG A 27 8.54 12.97 17.04
N ALA A 28 8.75 14.00 17.84
CA ALA A 28 9.74 15.04 17.58
C ALA A 28 11.14 14.38 17.55
N GLY A 29 11.56 14.01 16.34
CA GLY A 29 12.89 13.49 16.02
C GLY A 29 13.53 14.43 15.01
N ARG A 30 14.38 15.30 15.54
CA ARG A 30 15.28 16.28 14.92
C ARG A 30 15.74 15.90 13.50
N PHE A 31 15.22 16.57 12.47
CA PHE A 31 15.89 16.72 11.16
C PHE A 31 16.62 18.08 11.12
N PRO A 32 17.78 18.19 10.45
CA PRO A 32 18.60 19.39 10.48
C PRO A 32 18.00 20.48 9.58
N HIS A 33 17.60 21.61 10.16
CA HIS A 33 17.31 22.83 9.42
C HIS A 33 18.63 23.52 9.04
N CYS A 34 18.84 23.77 7.75
CA CYS A 34 19.81 24.76 7.27
C CYS A 34 19.16 26.15 7.19
N PRO A 35 19.93 27.24 7.38
CA PRO A 35 19.40 28.52 7.85
C PRO A 35 19.02 29.45 6.70
N HIS A 36 17.87 30.12 6.81
CA HIS A 36 17.62 31.34 6.04
C HIS A 36 17.96 32.57 6.88
N ARG A 37 18.84 33.39 6.29
CA ARG A 37 19.35 34.66 6.78
C ARG A 37 18.52 35.79 6.19
N SER A 38 17.95 36.62 7.06
CA SER A 38 17.51 38.01 6.82
C SER A 38 16.95 38.50 8.15
N GLY A 39 17.57 39.43 8.90
CA GLY A 39 18.06 40.73 8.48
C GLY A 39 16.97 41.76 8.81
N GLY A 40 17.00 42.35 10.00
CA GLY A 40 16.02 43.36 10.42
C GLY A 40 16.13 43.70 11.91
N ASN A 41 16.66 44.88 12.20
CA ASN A 41 17.14 45.39 13.48
C ASN A 41 16.10 46.37 14.09
N THR A 42 15.85 46.30 15.41
CA THR A 42 15.54 47.40 16.37
C THR A 42 14.98 46.77 17.67
N LYS A 43 15.75 46.63 18.76
CA LYS A 43 16.10 47.59 19.84
C LYS A 43 14.98 47.94 20.85
N LEU A 44 15.28 47.60 22.12
CA LEU A 44 14.85 48.18 23.42
C LEU A 44 13.36 48.05 23.80
N ALA A 45 12.93 47.88 25.06
CA ALA A 45 13.54 47.70 26.37
C ALA A 45 12.42 47.33 27.38
N GLY A 46 12.77 46.65 28.48
CA GLY A 46 12.23 47.03 29.79
C GLY A 46 11.50 45.94 30.59
N ARG A 47 11.92 45.80 31.85
CA ARG A 47 11.57 44.76 32.82
C ARG A 47 10.53 45.25 33.86
N THR A 48 9.57 44.37 34.17
CA THR A 48 9.03 44.05 35.52
C THR A 48 8.08 45.07 36.22
N PRO A 49 7.43 44.74 37.38
CA PRO A 49 6.12 44.04 37.42
C PRO A 49 5.15 44.60 38.50
N THR A 50 3.84 44.63 38.29
CA THR A 50 2.89 44.83 39.42
C THR A 50 1.51 44.21 39.18
N CYS A 51 1.09 43.34 40.11
CA CYS A 51 -0.31 43.07 40.49
C CYS A 51 -0.63 43.97 41.71
N PRO A 52 -1.90 44.17 42.19
CA PRO A 52 -3.12 43.35 42.07
C PRO A 52 -4.42 44.24 42.00
N PRO A 53 -5.65 43.93 42.51
CA PRO A 53 -6.34 42.67 42.87
C PRO A 53 -7.82 42.55 42.35
N ARG A 54 -8.46 41.40 42.66
CA ARG A 54 -9.91 41.14 42.92
C ARG A 54 -10.92 40.96 41.76
N ARG A 55 -11.23 39.66 41.54
CA ARG A 55 -12.54 38.97 41.48
C ARG A 55 -13.77 39.75 40.94
N LYS A 56 -14.28 39.30 39.79
CA LYS A 56 -15.72 39.06 39.56
C LYS A 56 -15.93 37.74 38.79
N LYS A 57 -16.89 36.94 39.26
CA LYS A 57 -17.36 35.70 38.63
C LYS A 57 -18.00 36.02 37.28
N GLN A 58 -17.63 35.31 36.21
CA GLN A 58 -18.41 35.18 34.98
C GLN A 58 -18.35 33.73 34.49
N GLU A 59 -19.49 33.30 33.96
CA GLU A 59 -19.94 31.96 33.59
C GLU A 59 -19.05 31.26 32.54
N PRO A 60 -19.08 29.91 32.45
CA PRO A 60 -18.24 29.17 31.52
C PRO A 60 -18.74 29.39 30.08
N LYS A 61 -18.01 30.20 29.31
CA LYS A 61 -18.13 30.24 27.85
C LYS A 61 -17.55 28.95 27.27
N GLU A 62 -18.37 28.28 26.47
CA GLU A 62 -18.06 27.06 25.73
C GLU A 62 -16.74 27.17 24.98
N LYS A 63 -15.94 26.11 25.06
CA LYS A 63 -14.72 25.94 24.27
C LYS A 63 -15.13 25.83 22.80
N PRO A 64 -14.49 26.53 21.85
CA PRO A 64 -14.67 26.23 20.44
C PRO A 64 -14.13 24.82 20.20
N THR A 65 -15.02 23.91 19.83
CA THR A 65 -14.69 22.64 19.21
C THR A 65 -13.86 22.94 17.96
N LEU A 66 -12.56 22.62 18.02
CA LEU A 66 -11.72 22.57 16.84
C LEU A 66 -12.24 21.40 15.98
N ILE A 67 -13.15 21.72 15.06
CA ILE A 67 -13.57 20.82 13.99
C ILE A 67 -12.35 20.60 13.10
N SER A 68 -11.66 19.49 13.35
CA SER A 68 -10.66 18.92 12.47
C SER A 68 -11.38 18.21 11.32
N GLU A 69 -11.92 18.95 10.36
CA GLU A 69 -12.50 18.35 9.16
C GLU A 69 -12.42 19.36 8.02
N CYS A 70 -11.42 19.18 7.16
CA CYS A 70 -11.46 19.76 5.83
C CYS A 70 -12.61 19.06 5.07
N PRO A 71 -13.60 19.78 4.53
CA PRO A 71 -14.74 19.16 3.89
C PRO A 71 -14.31 18.68 2.49
N VAL A 72 -13.91 17.41 2.40
CA VAL A 72 -13.93 16.73 1.11
C VAL A 72 -15.37 16.32 0.88
N LYS A 73 -16.11 17.10 0.09
CA LYS A 73 -17.36 16.64 -0.50
C LYS A 73 -17.02 15.44 -1.37
N HIS A 74 -17.18 14.24 -0.84
CA HIS A 74 -17.33 13.04 -1.64
C HIS A 74 -18.81 12.91 -1.90
N ASP A 75 -19.23 13.08 -3.16
CA ASP A 75 -20.44 12.43 -3.61
C ASP A 75 -20.14 10.92 -3.56
N GLU A 76 -20.62 10.24 -2.51
CA GLU A 76 -20.32 8.82 -2.22
C GLU A 76 -20.78 7.85 -3.34
N SER A 77 -21.59 8.33 -4.29
CA SER A 77 -22.16 7.54 -5.40
C SER A 77 -21.17 7.11 -6.48
N ASP A 78 -20.00 7.74 -6.55
CA ASP A 78 -19.10 7.63 -7.71
C ASP A 78 -17.88 6.72 -7.46
N ILE A 79 -17.77 6.13 -6.27
CA ILE A 79 -16.69 5.22 -5.91
C ILE A 79 -17.06 3.81 -6.36
N ASN A 80 -16.22 3.21 -7.21
CA ASN A 80 -16.43 1.84 -7.67
C ASN A 80 -16.28 0.84 -6.51
N PRO A 81 -17.30 0.06 -6.15
CA PRO A 81 -17.26 -0.85 -4.99
C PRO A 81 -16.30 -2.04 -5.17
N LEU A 82 -15.90 -2.37 -6.40
CA LEU A 82 -15.03 -3.52 -6.68
C LEU A 82 -13.55 -3.23 -6.40
N ASN A 83 -13.14 -1.96 -6.42
CA ASN A 83 -11.75 -1.56 -6.22
C ASN A 83 -11.59 -0.28 -5.38
N MET A 84 -12.68 0.25 -4.83
CA MET A 84 -12.75 1.48 -4.04
C MET A 84 -12.07 2.68 -4.71
N MET A 85 -12.12 2.76 -6.04
CA MET A 85 -11.52 3.86 -6.79
C MET A 85 -12.57 4.90 -7.23
N PRO A 86 -12.24 6.20 -7.12
CA PRO A 86 -13.08 7.26 -7.68
C PRO A 86 -13.02 7.26 -9.22
N PRO A 87 -13.86 8.07 -9.90
CA PRO A 87 -13.92 8.13 -11.35
C PRO A 87 -12.57 8.45 -12.00
N MET A 88 -12.44 8.00 -13.25
CA MET A 88 -11.20 8.08 -14.00
C MET A 88 -10.86 9.53 -14.39
N ASN A 89 -9.98 10.17 -13.63
CA ASN A 89 -9.41 11.46 -14.01
C ASN A 89 -8.05 11.28 -14.72
N GLN A 90 -8.03 11.53 -16.04
CA GLN A 90 -6.81 11.55 -16.85
C GLN A 90 -6.36 12.95 -17.28
N ASN A 91 -6.94 14.01 -16.71
CA ASN A 91 -6.49 15.36 -16.99
C ASN A 91 -5.20 15.64 -16.19
N PRO A 92 -4.16 16.26 -16.80
CA PRO A 92 -2.98 16.68 -16.07
C PRO A 92 -3.33 17.61 -14.90
N ALA A 93 -2.59 17.50 -13.81
CA ALA A 93 -2.74 18.44 -12.69
C ALA A 93 -2.21 19.84 -13.08
N PRO A 94 -2.75 20.94 -12.52
CA PRO A 94 -2.33 22.29 -12.87
C PRO A 94 -0.83 22.58 -12.71
N ASP A 95 -0.17 21.91 -11.76
CA ASP A 95 1.24 22.06 -11.41
C ASP A 95 2.13 20.92 -11.95
N GLN A 96 1.61 20.08 -12.84
CA GLN A 96 2.34 18.93 -13.36
C GLN A 96 3.49 19.38 -14.29
N PRO A 97 4.75 18.97 -14.01
CA PRO A 97 5.93 19.51 -14.70
C PRO A 97 6.15 18.95 -16.12
N PHE A 98 5.53 17.82 -16.48
CA PHE A 98 5.68 17.17 -17.78
C PHE A 98 4.44 16.35 -18.15
N ALA A 99 4.21 16.14 -19.44
CA ALA A 99 3.11 15.29 -19.91
C ALA A 99 3.36 13.81 -19.57
N LEU A 100 2.30 13.10 -19.18
CA LEU A 100 2.34 11.67 -18.90
C LEU A 100 1.46 10.88 -19.86
N PRO A 101 1.88 9.68 -20.29
CA PRO A 101 1.06 8.78 -21.09
C PRO A 101 -0.28 8.45 -20.41
N LYS A 102 -1.31 8.40 -21.24
CA LYS A 102 -2.69 8.09 -20.85
C LYS A 102 -3.10 6.65 -21.14
N ASP A 103 -2.26 5.93 -21.89
CA ASP A 103 -2.47 4.54 -22.27
C ASP A 103 -2.52 3.63 -21.03
N ARG A 104 -3.41 2.65 -21.09
CA ARG A 104 -3.62 1.67 -20.03
C ARG A 104 -3.21 0.30 -20.52
N GLN A 105 -2.74 -0.53 -19.58
CA GLN A 105 -2.33 -1.89 -19.84
C GLN A 105 -3.38 -2.87 -19.31
N VAL A 106 -3.78 -3.85 -20.14
CA VAL A 106 -4.62 -4.98 -19.73
C VAL A 106 -3.78 -5.98 -18.94
N SER A 107 -4.29 -6.46 -17.81
CA SER A 107 -3.64 -7.44 -16.94
C SER A 107 -3.83 -8.87 -17.45
N SER A 108 -3.12 -9.84 -16.85
CA SER A 108 -3.44 -11.26 -17.04
C SER A 108 -4.52 -11.78 -16.10
N ILE A 109 -5.00 -10.93 -15.19
CA ILE A 109 -5.89 -11.29 -14.09
C ILE A 109 -7.35 -11.26 -14.57
N PRO A 110 -8.05 -12.41 -14.62
CA PRO A 110 -9.44 -12.45 -15.03
C PRO A 110 -10.33 -11.67 -14.06
N LYS A 111 -11.28 -10.92 -14.61
CA LYS A 111 -12.27 -10.15 -13.88
C LYS A 111 -13.62 -10.88 -13.88
N VAL A 112 -14.35 -10.80 -12.78
CA VAL A 112 -15.76 -11.25 -12.74
C VAL A 112 -16.63 -10.25 -13.51
N THR A 113 -17.40 -10.77 -14.46
CA THR A 113 -18.35 -10.02 -15.29
C THR A 113 -19.73 -10.63 -15.13
N GLU A 114 -20.77 -9.78 -15.12
CA GLU A 114 -22.17 -10.25 -15.02
C GLU A 114 -22.58 -11.07 -16.25
N ASP A 115 -22.08 -10.70 -17.43
CA ASP A 115 -22.34 -11.39 -18.70
C ASP A 115 -21.60 -12.75 -18.83
N GLY A 116 -20.76 -13.13 -17.87
CA GLY A 116 -19.91 -14.33 -17.95
C GLY A 116 -18.76 -14.24 -18.97
N LYS A 117 -18.66 -13.16 -19.74
CA LYS A 117 -17.58 -12.92 -20.71
C LYS A 117 -16.21 -12.89 -20.04
N GLN A 118 -15.20 -13.43 -20.71
CA GLN A 118 -13.83 -13.37 -20.22
C GLN A 118 -13.26 -11.96 -20.43
N GLU A 119 -13.23 -11.19 -19.35
CA GLU A 119 -12.57 -9.89 -19.30
C GLU A 119 -11.43 -9.92 -18.30
N PHE A 120 -10.52 -8.95 -18.43
CA PHE A 120 -9.36 -8.82 -17.56
C PHE A 120 -9.35 -7.46 -16.88
N TRP A 121 -8.71 -7.39 -15.72
CA TRP A 121 -8.48 -6.11 -15.05
C TRP A 121 -7.58 -5.21 -15.89
N VAL A 122 -7.77 -3.91 -15.80
CA VAL A 122 -6.99 -2.93 -16.57
C VAL A 122 -6.29 -1.98 -15.62
N TYR A 123 -4.96 -1.95 -15.68
CA TYR A 123 -4.15 -1.11 -14.82
C TYR A 123 -4.35 0.39 -15.10
N PRO A 124 -4.17 1.26 -14.09
CA PRO A 124 -4.20 2.70 -14.30
C PRO A 124 -3.06 3.16 -15.21
N SER A 125 -3.29 4.22 -15.98
CA SER A 125 -2.24 4.87 -16.77
C SER A 125 -1.30 5.69 -15.90
N GLN A 126 -0.19 6.17 -16.48
CA GLN A 126 0.75 7.04 -15.78
C GLN A 126 0.09 8.31 -15.24
N GLN A 127 -0.74 8.94 -16.07
CA GLN A 127 -1.49 10.12 -15.64
C GLN A 127 -2.48 9.81 -14.51
N MET A 128 -3.18 8.66 -14.58
CA MET A 128 -4.10 8.26 -13.51
C MET A 128 -3.37 8.02 -12.19
N PHE A 129 -2.21 7.35 -12.23
CA PHE A 129 -1.40 7.08 -11.06
C PHE A 129 -0.88 8.39 -10.43
N TRP A 130 -0.39 9.32 -11.25
CA TRP A 130 0.03 10.65 -10.81
C TRP A 130 -1.09 11.36 -10.05
N ASN A 131 -2.28 11.43 -10.66
CA ASN A 131 -3.44 12.07 -10.07
C ASN A 131 -3.90 11.37 -8.78
N ALA A 132 -3.83 10.03 -8.73
CA ALA A 132 -4.16 9.26 -7.53
C ALA A 132 -3.20 9.57 -6.38
N MET A 133 -1.91 9.70 -6.65
CA MET A 133 -0.92 10.08 -5.63
C MET A 133 -1.18 11.48 -5.09
N LEU A 134 -1.49 12.45 -5.95
CA LEU A 134 -1.84 13.80 -5.51
C LEU A 134 -3.06 13.84 -4.58
N ARG A 135 -4.10 13.02 -4.88
CA ARG A 135 -5.28 12.87 -4.01
C ARG A 135 -4.93 12.30 -2.64
N LYS A 136 -3.95 11.41 -2.56
CA LYS A 136 -3.43 10.87 -1.30
C LYS A 136 -2.48 11.84 -0.56
N GLY A 137 -2.44 13.11 -0.96
CA GLY A 137 -1.62 14.15 -0.34
C GLY A 137 -0.14 14.12 -0.73
N TRP A 138 0.28 13.24 -1.64
CA TRP A 138 1.65 13.24 -2.14
C TRP A 138 1.91 14.50 -2.99
N ARG A 139 3.11 15.07 -2.88
CA ARG A 139 3.55 16.20 -3.71
C ARG A 139 4.90 15.87 -4.30
N TRP A 140 4.96 15.85 -5.63
CA TRP A 140 6.19 15.56 -6.37
C TRP A 140 7.07 16.81 -6.40
N GLN A 141 8.34 16.74 -5.97
CA GLN A 141 9.26 17.86 -6.17
C GLN A 141 9.83 17.86 -7.59
N LYS A 142 10.28 19.03 -8.07
CA LYS A 142 10.70 19.25 -9.46
C LYS A 142 11.87 18.35 -9.91
N ASP A 143 12.69 17.85 -8.97
CA ASP A 143 13.83 16.96 -9.24
C ASP A 143 13.62 15.51 -8.77
N ASP A 144 12.45 15.21 -8.18
CA ASP A 144 12.20 13.92 -7.55
C ASP A 144 11.84 12.82 -8.55
N ILE A 145 11.39 13.16 -9.76
CA ILE A 145 10.90 12.15 -10.70
C ILE A 145 10.99 12.60 -12.15
N THR A 146 11.46 11.71 -13.01
CA THR A 146 11.42 11.89 -14.48
C THR A 146 10.25 11.11 -15.08
N PRO A 147 9.77 11.45 -16.30
CA PRO A 147 8.76 10.65 -17.00
C PRO A 147 9.13 9.17 -17.11
N LYS A 148 10.44 8.90 -17.32
CA LYS A 148 10.96 7.53 -17.37
C LYS A 148 10.82 6.81 -16.04
N ASP A 149 11.16 7.48 -14.93
CA ASP A 149 11.05 6.91 -13.60
C ASP A 149 9.57 6.61 -13.26
N MET A 150 8.63 7.47 -13.68
CA MET A 150 7.19 7.20 -13.54
C MET A 150 6.77 5.94 -14.31
N GLY A 151 7.21 5.79 -15.55
CA GLY A 151 6.96 4.58 -16.35
C GLY A 151 7.51 3.32 -15.70
N ASP A 152 8.72 3.38 -15.13
CA ASP A 152 9.33 2.22 -14.46
C ASP A 152 8.63 1.88 -13.13
N ILE A 153 8.20 2.88 -12.34
CA ILE A 153 7.39 2.69 -11.11
C ILE A 153 6.11 1.91 -11.41
N ILE A 154 5.40 2.27 -12.47
CA ILE A 154 4.13 1.61 -12.82
C ILE A 154 4.35 0.20 -13.33
N LYS A 155 5.38 -0.02 -14.16
CA LYS A 155 5.75 -1.39 -14.59
C LYS A 155 6.03 -2.29 -13.39
N ILE A 156 6.75 -1.78 -12.40
CA ILE A 156 7.06 -2.49 -11.16
C ILE A 156 5.77 -2.79 -10.36
N HIS A 157 4.85 -1.83 -10.24
CA HIS A 157 3.56 -2.05 -9.57
C HIS A 157 2.72 -3.12 -10.27
N ASN A 158 2.59 -3.03 -11.59
CA ASN A 158 1.85 -4.01 -12.39
C ASN A 158 2.46 -5.41 -12.23
N ALA A 159 3.79 -5.52 -12.32
CA ALA A 159 4.49 -6.78 -12.13
C ALA A 159 4.30 -7.38 -10.72
N ASN A 160 4.17 -6.54 -9.68
CA ASN A 160 3.84 -7.01 -8.33
C ASN A 160 2.40 -7.53 -8.23
N ASN A 161 1.44 -6.89 -8.89
CA ASN A 161 0.06 -7.36 -8.93
C ASN A 161 -0.05 -8.71 -9.66
N GLU A 162 0.65 -8.86 -10.79
CA GLU A 162 0.74 -10.14 -11.49
C GLU A 162 1.37 -11.23 -10.63
N GLN A 163 2.45 -10.92 -9.89
CA GLN A 163 3.06 -11.87 -8.97
C GLN A 163 2.13 -12.26 -7.83
N ALA A 164 1.40 -11.31 -7.24
CA ALA A 164 0.40 -11.60 -6.22
C ALA A 164 -0.69 -12.54 -6.76
N TRP A 165 -1.16 -12.32 -7.99
CA TRP A 165 -2.10 -13.22 -8.65
C TRP A 165 -1.53 -14.63 -8.86
N GLN A 166 -0.27 -14.75 -9.29
CA GLN A 166 0.37 -16.08 -9.41
C GLN A 166 0.47 -16.81 -8.07
N GLU A 167 0.75 -16.11 -6.98
CA GLU A 167 0.75 -16.73 -5.64
C GLU A 167 -0.68 -17.15 -5.21
N VAL A 168 -1.71 -16.38 -5.55
CA VAL A 168 -3.12 -16.79 -5.35
C VAL A 168 -3.41 -18.08 -6.13
N LEU A 169 -3.01 -18.16 -7.41
CA LEU A 169 -3.22 -19.36 -8.23
C LEU A 169 -2.54 -20.61 -7.67
N LYS A 170 -1.41 -20.48 -6.98
CA LYS A 170 -0.78 -21.62 -6.27
C LYS A 170 -1.64 -22.16 -5.14
N TRP A 171 -2.38 -21.31 -4.44
CA TRP A 171 -3.35 -21.75 -3.43
C TRP A 171 -4.57 -22.37 -4.09
N GLU A 172 -5.08 -21.75 -5.14
CA GLU A 172 -6.22 -22.28 -5.92
C GLU A 172 -5.91 -23.62 -6.59
N ALA A 173 -4.64 -23.96 -6.80
CA ALA A 173 -4.23 -25.29 -7.29
C ALA A 173 -4.67 -26.44 -6.37
N LEU A 174 -4.86 -26.21 -5.07
CA LEU A 174 -5.45 -27.20 -4.15
C LEU A 174 -6.89 -27.56 -4.52
N HIS A 175 -7.57 -26.66 -5.23
CA HIS A 175 -8.99 -26.71 -5.60
C HIS A 175 -9.18 -26.81 -7.12
N ALA A 176 -8.14 -27.15 -7.88
CA ALA A 176 -8.19 -27.22 -9.34
C ALA A 176 -9.24 -28.21 -9.89
N ARG A 177 -9.63 -29.22 -9.08
CA ARG A 177 -10.71 -30.16 -9.43
C ARG A 177 -12.10 -29.57 -9.25
N GLU A 178 -12.24 -28.57 -8.39
CA GLU A 178 -13.51 -27.89 -8.10
C GLU A 178 -13.72 -26.72 -9.06
N CYS A 179 -12.66 -25.95 -9.33
CA CYS A 179 -12.71 -24.78 -10.20
C CYS A 179 -11.40 -24.62 -10.98
N GLY A 180 -11.48 -24.71 -12.31
CA GLY A 180 -10.31 -24.54 -13.19
C GLY A 180 -10.00 -23.08 -13.53
N ASN A 181 -10.94 -22.16 -13.33
CA ASN A 181 -10.84 -20.77 -13.81
C ASN A 181 -11.27 -19.76 -12.72
N PRO A 182 -10.50 -19.63 -11.62
CA PRO A 182 -10.78 -18.62 -10.60
C PRO A 182 -10.64 -17.21 -11.17
N LYS A 183 -11.48 -16.27 -10.72
CA LYS A 183 -11.50 -14.87 -11.20
C LYS A 183 -11.35 -13.91 -10.02
N LEU A 184 -10.69 -12.77 -10.23
CA LEU A 184 -10.62 -11.70 -9.22
C LEU A 184 -11.92 -10.90 -9.25
N LYS A 185 -12.69 -10.96 -8.16
CA LYS A 185 -13.97 -10.26 -8.00
C LYS A 185 -13.76 -8.82 -7.54
N SER A 186 -12.99 -8.63 -6.48
CA SER A 186 -12.69 -7.31 -5.93
C SER A 186 -11.39 -7.30 -5.16
N PHE A 187 -10.84 -6.11 -4.92
CA PHE A 187 -9.65 -5.92 -4.09
C PHE A 187 -9.77 -4.62 -3.29
N GLY A 188 -9.19 -4.62 -2.08
CA GLY A 188 -9.19 -3.46 -1.20
C GLY A 188 -7.88 -3.31 -0.42
N GLY A 189 -7.39 -2.08 -0.33
CA GLY A 189 -6.22 -1.73 0.49
C GLY A 189 -6.58 -1.64 1.97
N LYS A 190 -5.79 -2.27 2.83
CA LYS A 190 -5.94 -2.30 4.29
C LYS A 190 -4.62 -2.02 5.01
N ALA A 191 -3.93 -0.96 4.58
CA ALA A 191 -2.54 -0.72 4.95
C ALA A 191 -2.29 -0.50 6.46
N THR A 192 -3.29 -0.04 7.22
CA THR A 192 -3.19 0.19 8.67
C THR A 192 -3.66 -1.01 9.51
N GLU A 193 -4.43 -1.92 8.92
CA GLU A 193 -4.94 -3.11 9.60
C GLU A 193 -3.92 -4.25 9.42
N TYR A 194 -2.96 -4.39 10.32
CA TYR A 194 -2.02 -5.50 10.21
C TYR A 194 -2.68 -6.84 10.50
N SER A 195 -2.34 -7.85 9.68
CA SER A 195 -2.80 -9.22 9.90
C SER A 195 -2.27 -9.77 11.25
N PRO A 196 -2.98 -10.72 11.90
CA PRO A 196 -2.49 -11.33 13.15
C PRO A 196 -1.08 -11.92 13.01
N ARG A 197 -0.80 -12.56 11.86
CA ARG A 197 0.53 -13.08 11.52
C ARG A 197 1.58 -11.99 11.43
N ALA A 198 1.30 -10.87 10.77
CA ALA A 198 2.21 -9.73 10.69
C ALA A 198 2.52 -9.14 12.08
N ARG A 199 1.50 -9.05 12.95
CA ARG A 199 1.67 -8.58 14.34
C ARG A 199 2.57 -9.50 15.15
N ILE A 200 2.36 -10.82 15.08
CA ILE A 200 3.19 -11.81 15.79
C ILE A 200 4.62 -11.80 15.27
N ARG A 201 4.83 -11.74 13.95
CA ARG A 201 6.17 -11.63 13.36
C ARG A 201 6.88 -10.35 13.81
N SER A 202 6.16 -9.23 13.86
CA SER A 202 6.74 -7.97 14.34
C SER A 202 7.14 -8.03 15.81
N TRP A 203 6.36 -8.70 16.64
CA TRP A 203 6.72 -8.95 18.05
C TRP A 203 8.01 -9.78 18.19
N MET A 204 8.30 -10.66 17.23
CA MET A 204 9.56 -11.43 17.17
C MET A 204 10.72 -10.67 16.50
N GLY A 205 10.58 -9.36 16.23
CA GLY A 205 11.65 -8.51 15.69
C GLY A 205 11.70 -8.42 14.16
N TYR A 206 10.75 -9.00 13.43
CA TYR A 206 10.66 -8.84 11.97
C TYR A 206 9.99 -7.50 11.60
N GLU A 207 10.26 -6.98 10.41
CA GLU A 207 9.59 -5.77 9.92
C GLU A 207 8.10 -6.01 9.62
N LEU A 208 7.27 -4.99 9.88
CA LEU A 208 5.86 -4.99 9.46
C LEU A 208 5.75 -4.82 7.94
N PRO A 209 4.70 -5.37 7.31
CA PRO A 209 4.46 -5.12 5.90
C PRO A 209 4.21 -3.63 5.67
N PHE A 210 4.76 -3.10 4.58
CA PHE A 210 4.57 -1.69 4.22
C PHE A 210 3.22 -1.44 3.53
N ASP A 211 2.58 -2.51 3.07
CA ASP A 211 1.29 -2.50 2.41
C ASP A 211 0.57 -3.82 2.65
N ARG A 212 -0.75 -3.78 2.79
CA ARG A 212 -1.61 -4.95 2.93
C ARG A 212 -2.83 -4.79 2.04
N HIS A 213 -3.15 -5.84 1.30
CA HIS A 213 -4.36 -5.92 0.50
C HIS A 213 -5.18 -7.16 0.87
N ASP A 214 -6.49 -6.99 0.87
CA ASP A 214 -7.43 -8.12 0.88
C ASP A 214 -8.02 -8.24 -0.54
N TRP A 215 -7.89 -9.42 -1.15
CA TRP A 215 -8.47 -9.73 -2.47
C TRP A 215 -9.62 -10.71 -2.28
N ILE A 216 -10.71 -10.52 -3.01
CA ILE A 216 -11.83 -11.46 -3.07
C ILE A 216 -11.77 -12.16 -4.42
N VAL A 217 -11.55 -13.47 -4.37
CA VAL A 217 -11.49 -14.34 -5.54
C VAL A 217 -12.82 -15.06 -5.65
N ASP A 218 -13.44 -14.99 -6.81
CA ASP A 218 -14.56 -15.85 -7.19
C ASP A 218 -13.99 -17.20 -7.65
N ARG A 219 -14.17 -18.21 -6.81
CA ARG A 219 -13.91 -19.61 -7.14
C ARG A 219 -15.21 -20.23 -7.64
N CYS A 220 -15.56 -19.93 -8.89
CA CYS A 220 -16.70 -20.51 -9.58
C CYS A 220 -18.04 -20.36 -8.79
N GLY A 221 -18.32 -19.16 -8.28
CA GLY A 221 -19.52 -18.84 -7.49
C GLY A 221 -19.29 -18.75 -5.98
N LYS A 222 -18.07 -19.07 -5.49
CA LYS A 222 -17.69 -18.96 -4.09
C LYS A 222 -16.68 -17.85 -3.87
N ASP A 223 -17.03 -16.90 -3.00
CA ASP A 223 -16.13 -15.82 -2.62
C ASP A 223 -15.08 -16.32 -1.60
N VAL A 224 -13.81 -16.30 -2.00
CA VAL A 224 -12.67 -16.66 -1.16
C VAL A 224 -11.82 -15.42 -0.93
N ARG A 225 -11.66 -15.02 0.33
CA ARG A 225 -10.83 -13.87 0.69
C ARG A 225 -9.38 -14.29 0.86
N TYR A 226 -8.48 -13.55 0.21
CA TYR A 226 -7.03 -13.66 0.33
C TYR A 226 -6.46 -12.45 1.05
N ILE A 227 -5.46 -12.68 1.90
CA ILE A 227 -4.66 -11.65 2.56
C ILE A 227 -3.29 -11.64 1.89
N ILE A 228 -2.86 -10.46 1.44
CA ILE A 228 -1.58 -10.23 0.77
C ILE A 228 -0.82 -9.18 1.58
N ASP A 229 0.22 -9.61 2.28
CA ASP A 229 1.14 -8.73 2.98
C ASP A 229 2.40 -8.49 2.12
N TYR A 230 2.73 -7.22 1.87
CA TYR A 230 3.92 -6.82 1.11
C TYR A 230 5.04 -6.39 2.07
N TYR A 231 6.14 -7.13 2.06
CA TYR A 231 7.33 -6.85 2.87
C TYR A 231 8.48 -6.32 2.01
N ASP A 232 9.36 -5.52 2.61
CA ASP A 232 10.56 -5.05 1.94
C ASP A 232 11.55 -6.22 1.78
N GLY A 233 11.86 -6.59 0.53
CA GLY A 233 12.78 -7.68 0.21
C GLY A 233 14.25 -7.29 0.14
N GLY A 234 14.61 -6.06 0.51
CA GLY A 234 16.00 -5.61 0.47
C GLY A 234 16.45 -5.14 -0.92
N MET A 235 17.54 -5.68 -1.46
CA MET A 235 18.06 -5.24 -2.77
C MET A 235 17.21 -5.78 -3.93
N VAL A 236 17.10 -4.99 -4.99
CA VAL A 236 16.33 -5.33 -6.20
C VAL A 236 17.08 -6.36 -7.03
N ASP A 237 16.49 -7.54 -7.22
CA ASP A 237 17.03 -8.56 -8.13
C ASP A 237 16.83 -8.15 -9.61
N GLU A 238 17.57 -8.77 -10.53
CA GLU A 238 17.49 -8.51 -11.98
C GLU A 238 16.07 -8.68 -12.55
N LYS A 239 15.25 -9.49 -11.88
CA LYS A 239 13.85 -9.79 -12.23
C LYS A 239 12.83 -8.77 -11.68
N TYR A 240 13.27 -7.61 -11.19
CA TYR A 240 12.41 -6.56 -10.59
C TYR A 240 11.61 -7.02 -9.36
N LYS A 241 12.04 -8.12 -8.71
CA LYS A 241 11.45 -8.59 -7.47
C LYS A 241 12.10 -7.84 -6.31
N PHE A 242 11.36 -6.92 -5.70
CA PHE A 242 11.84 -6.13 -4.56
C PHE A 242 10.94 -6.25 -3.33
N ALA A 243 9.75 -6.84 -3.49
CA ALA A 243 8.80 -7.07 -2.43
C ALA A 243 8.72 -8.57 -2.16
N LEU A 244 8.86 -8.96 -0.89
CA LEU A 244 8.54 -10.31 -0.45
C LEU A 244 7.03 -10.36 -0.22
N LEU A 245 6.35 -11.26 -0.93
CA LEU A 245 4.91 -11.42 -0.88
C LEU A 245 4.56 -12.56 0.08
N ASP A 246 3.72 -12.28 1.07
CA ASP A 246 3.07 -13.31 1.89
C ASP A 246 1.59 -13.34 1.54
N VAL A 247 1.24 -14.25 0.63
CA VAL A 247 -0.13 -14.47 0.12
C VAL A 247 -0.71 -15.73 0.75
N ARG A 248 -1.96 -15.63 1.24
CA ARG A 248 -2.65 -16.73 1.91
C ARG A 248 -4.16 -16.51 1.98
N PRO A 249 -4.98 -17.57 1.95
CA PRO A 249 -6.43 -17.45 2.14
C PRO A 249 -6.72 -16.99 3.57
N ALA A 250 -7.71 -16.14 3.81
CA ALA A 250 -8.07 -15.63 5.13
C ALA A 250 -8.62 -16.75 6.03
N MET A 251 -8.40 -16.69 7.35
CA MET A 251 -8.89 -17.72 8.29
C MET A 251 -10.31 -17.43 8.75
N ASP A 252 -11.18 -17.08 7.82
CA ASP A 252 -12.60 -16.80 8.03
C ASP A 252 -13.51 -17.98 7.65
N SER A 253 -12.95 -19.05 7.06
CA SER A 253 -13.66 -20.30 6.78
C SER A 253 -12.86 -21.53 7.24
N PRO A 254 -13.53 -22.64 7.63
CA PRO A 254 -12.86 -23.90 7.99
C PRO A 254 -11.98 -24.45 6.87
N GLU A 255 -12.41 -24.31 5.62
CA GLU A 255 -11.67 -24.75 4.44
C GLU A 255 -10.37 -23.98 4.24
N ASN A 256 -10.40 -22.65 4.37
CA ASN A 256 -9.20 -21.84 4.28
C ASN A 256 -8.19 -22.15 5.39
N VAL A 257 -8.69 -22.47 6.59
CA VAL A 257 -7.84 -22.94 7.70
C VAL A 257 -7.21 -24.28 7.34
N TRP A 258 -8.00 -25.22 6.80
CA TRP A 258 -7.52 -26.52 6.37
C TRP A 258 -6.48 -26.44 5.24
N ASP A 259 -6.68 -25.57 4.26
CA ASP A 259 -5.72 -25.32 3.19
C ASP A 259 -4.39 -24.82 3.74
N ARG A 260 -4.43 -23.87 4.69
CA ARG A 260 -3.22 -23.40 5.36
C ARG A 260 -2.50 -24.52 6.09
N MET A 261 -3.23 -25.41 6.76
CA MET A 261 -2.63 -26.56 7.44
C MET A 261 -2.00 -27.55 6.46
N LYS A 262 -2.67 -27.86 5.34
CA LYS A 262 -2.12 -28.69 4.26
C LYS A 262 -0.81 -28.11 3.73
N VAL A 263 -0.81 -26.83 3.35
CA VAL A 263 0.40 -26.18 2.79
C VAL A 263 1.51 -26.09 3.84
N ALA A 264 1.19 -25.84 5.11
CA ALA A 264 2.17 -25.84 6.19
C ALA A 264 2.81 -27.23 6.36
N TYR A 265 1.99 -28.29 6.36
CA TYR A 265 2.47 -29.67 6.43
C TYR A 265 3.32 -30.05 5.21
N MET A 266 2.88 -29.68 4.00
CA MET A 266 3.65 -29.92 2.77
C MET A 266 5.02 -29.24 2.84
N ARG A 267 5.08 -27.95 3.21
CA ARG A 267 6.35 -27.22 3.35
C ARG A 267 7.27 -27.89 4.36
N TRP A 268 6.76 -28.21 5.54
CA TRP A 268 7.52 -28.91 6.58
C TRP A 268 8.08 -30.25 6.07
N LYS A 269 7.25 -31.05 5.39
CA LYS A 269 7.65 -32.34 4.83
C LYS A 269 8.75 -32.19 3.77
N PHE A 270 8.62 -31.24 2.84
CA PHE A 270 9.61 -31.02 1.79
C PHE A 270 10.91 -30.42 2.32
N GLU A 271 10.86 -29.53 3.31
CA GLU A 271 12.05 -29.00 3.99
C GLU A 271 12.81 -30.11 4.72
N LEU A 272 12.11 -31.00 5.43
CA LEU A 272 12.73 -32.16 6.07
C LEU A 272 13.36 -33.09 5.04
N GLN A 273 12.64 -33.43 3.96
CA GLN A 273 13.19 -34.27 2.89
C GLN A 273 14.40 -33.64 2.20
N GLY A 274 14.42 -32.31 2.05
CA GLY A 274 15.56 -31.57 1.52
C GLY A 274 16.79 -31.73 2.41
N LYS A 275 16.63 -31.52 3.73
CA LYS A 275 17.71 -31.69 4.70
C LYS A 275 18.25 -33.13 4.71
N PHE A 276 17.37 -34.13 4.76
CA PHE A 276 17.80 -35.53 4.72
C PHE A 276 18.60 -35.88 3.46
N LYS A 277 18.24 -35.32 2.29
CA LYS A 277 18.99 -35.55 1.04
C LYS A 277 20.35 -34.87 1.02
N GLU A 278 20.46 -33.70 1.65
CA GLU A 278 21.72 -32.96 1.77
C GLU A 278 22.70 -33.70 2.70
N ASP A 279 22.19 -34.20 3.83
CA ASP A 279 22.95 -34.99 4.82
C ASP A 279 23.44 -36.34 4.26
N THR A 280 22.72 -36.94 3.30
CA THR A 280 23.15 -38.19 2.62
C THR A 280 24.13 -37.99 1.47
N ASN A 281 24.20 -36.80 0.87
CA ASN A 281 25.14 -36.51 -0.24
C ASN A 281 26.47 -35.91 0.25
N THR A 282 26.58 -35.59 1.53
CA THR A 282 27.77 -35.03 2.18
C THR A 282 28.55 -36.04 3.02
N ASN A 283 28.11 -37.31 3.04
CA ASN A 283 28.83 -38.47 3.55
C ASN A 283 29.25 -39.39 2.40
#